data_AF-A0A7Z0PZD0-F1
#
_entry.id   AF-A0A7Z0PZD0-F1
#
_cell.length_a   1.000
_cell.length_b   1.000
_cell.length_c   1.000
_cell.angle_alpha   90.00
_cell.angle_beta   90.00
_cell.angle_gamma   90.00
#
_symmetry.space_group_name_H-M   'P 1'
#
loop_
_entity.id
_entity.type
_entity.pdbx_description
1 polymer ?
#
loop_
_entity_poly.entity_id
_entity_poly.type
_entity_poly.pdbx_seq_one_letter_code
_entity_poly.pdbx_strand_id
1 'polypeptide(L)'
;MDTIEHGVVGREPSDPEQETRSCLPSAGAALWGAAAGAGGWWLAVWARSYCDAAFEPAGVFVLNAEFPMIVTGGALLGLMTLALGRRLAPGRTAGRTGVRIVLVVVATVGLGWWFFAHEGTLDGYPGDSGLCPASNVPPQWPDWIPA
;
A
#
# COMPACT_ATOMS: atom_id res chain seq x y z
N MET A 1 26.88 -56.81 -2.65
CA MET A 1 26.95 -55.88 -1.51
C MET A 1 27.63 -54.65 -2.05
N ASP A 2 26.84 -53.75 -2.63
CA ASP A 2 27.32 -52.48 -3.20
C ASP A 2 26.92 -51.37 -2.23
N THR A 3 27.91 -50.69 -1.67
CA THR A 3 27.72 -49.55 -0.77
C THR A 3 27.63 -48.26 -1.58
N ILE A 4 26.54 -47.54 -1.35
CA ILE A 4 26.21 -46.22 -1.89
C ILE A 4 27.11 -45.16 -1.23
N GLU A 5 27.87 -44.39 -2.02
CA GLU A 5 28.43 -43.12 -1.56
C GLU A 5 27.53 -41.96 -2.01
N HIS A 6 26.84 -41.38 -1.03
CA HIS A 6 26.08 -40.15 -1.15
C HIS A 6 27.04 -38.96 -1.35
N GLY A 7 27.10 -38.44 -2.57
CA GLY A 7 27.67 -37.13 -2.84
C GLY A 7 26.85 -36.05 -2.15
N VAL A 8 27.31 -35.62 -0.96
CA VAL A 8 26.85 -34.39 -0.31
C VAL A 8 27.35 -33.23 -1.17
N VAL A 9 26.46 -32.71 -2.02
CA VAL A 9 26.66 -31.44 -2.71
C VAL A 9 26.79 -30.37 -1.62
N GLY A 10 28.03 -29.98 -1.33
CA GLY A 10 28.35 -28.89 -0.44
C GLY A 10 27.61 -27.64 -0.92
N ARG A 11 26.69 -27.14 -0.09
CA ARG A 11 26.10 -25.81 -0.25
C ARG A 11 27.24 -24.82 -0.02
N GLU A 12 27.77 -24.22 -1.09
CA GLU A 12 28.71 -23.11 -0.98
C GLU A 12 28.11 -22.04 -0.04
N PRO A 13 28.95 -21.37 0.80
CA PRO A 13 28.48 -20.27 1.62
C PRO A 13 27.98 -19.17 0.69
N SER A 14 26.66 -18.95 0.69
CA SER A 14 26.01 -17.92 -0.09
C SER A 14 26.57 -16.56 0.33
N ASP A 15 27.22 -15.88 -0.61
CA ASP A 15 27.75 -14.53 -0.43
C ASP A 15 26.61 -13.59 0.05
N PRO A 16 26.75 -12.91 1.21
CA PRO A 16 25.69 -12.06 1.75
C PRO A 16 25.22 -10.97 0.77
N GLU A 17 26.07 -10.53 -0.16
CA GLU A 17 25.67 -9.61 -1.24
C GLU A 17 24.68 -10.24 -2.23
N GLN A 18 24.79 -11.54 -2.50
CA GLN A 18 23.93 -12.26 -3.44
C GLN A 18 22.54 -12.53 -2.84
N GLU A 19 22.48 -12.80 -1.54
CA GLU A 19 21.23 -12.92 -0.79
C GLU A 19 20.49 -11.57 -0.71
N THR A 20 21.24 -10.49 -0.46
CA THR A 20 20.69 -9.12 -0.42
C THR A 20 20.14 -8.66 -1.78
N ARG A 21 20.82 -8.98 -2.90
CA ARG A 21 20.33 -8.68 -4.25
C ARG A 21 19.03 -9.43 -4.61
N SER A 22 18.75 -10.56 -3.96
CA SER A 22 17.54 -11.36 -4.20
C SER A 22 16.28 -10.74 -3.55
N CYS A 23 16.46 -10.11 -2.38
CA CYS A 23 15.37 -9.50 -1.62
C CYS A 23 15.02 -8.08 -2.06
N LEU A 24 15.95 -7.34 -2.65
CA LEU A 24 15.80 -5.93 -3.03
C LEU A 24 14.49 -5.61 -3.79
N PRO A 25 14.05 -6.40 -4.79
CA PRO A 25 12.80 -6.09 -5.51
C PRO A 25 11.55 -6.30 -4.65
N SER A 26 11.57 -7.29 -3.75
CA SER A 26 10.46 -7.56 -2.83
C SER A 26 10.40 -6.49 -1.74
N ALA A 27 11.54 -6.10 -1.19
CA ALA A 27 11.65 -4.99 -0.24
C ALA A 27 11.16 -3.68 -0.87
N GLY A 28 11.58 -3.39 -2.10
CA GLY A 28 11.12 -2.21 -2.84
C GLY A 28 9.61 -2.19 -3.05
N ALA A 29 9.00 -3.33 -3.44
CA ALA A 29 7.55 -3.41 -3.61
C ALA A 29 6.77 -3.28 -2.29
N ALA A 30 7.26 -3.88 -1.21
CA ALA A 30 6.66 -3.75 0.11
C ALA A 30 6.73 -2.31 0.63
N LEU A 31 7.90 -1.67 0.54
CA LEU A 31 8.11 -0.29 0.96
C LEU A 31 7.27 0.69 0.13
N TRP A 32 7.21 0.50 -1.19
CA TRP A 32 6.37 1.33 -2.04
C TRP A 32 4.88 1.17 -1.70
N GLY A 33 4.43 -0.07 -1.50
CA GLY A 33 3.06 -0.34 -1.08
C GLY A 33 2.70 0.29 0.26
N ALA A 34 3.59 0.17 1.25
CA ALA A 34 3.44 0.83 2.55
C ALA A 34 3.36 2.35 2.42
N ALA A 35 4.24 2.96 1.62
CA ALA A 35 4.26 4.40 1.37
C ALA A 35 2.98 4.89 0.67
N ALA A 36 2.47 4.14 -0.32
CA ALA A 36 1.21 4.47 -0.98
C ALA A 36 0.02 4.40 -0.02
N GLY A 37 -0.03 3.37 0.85
CA GLY A 37 -1.04 3.26 1.91
C GLY A 37 -0.98 4.41 2.92
N ALA A 38 0.23 4.77 3.37
CA ALA A 38 0.45 5.92 4.23
C ALA A 38 0.03 7.24 3.57
N GLY A 39 0.29 7.40 2.27
CA GLY A 39 -0.16 8.56 1.50
C GLY A 39 -1.68 8.66 1.38
N GLY A 40 -2.37 7.54 1.11
CA GLY A 40 -3.83 7.48 1.11
C GLY A 40 -4.43 7.84 2.46
N TRP A 41 -3.84 7.32 3.55
CA TRP A 41 -4.22 7.68 4.91
C TRP A 41 -4.01 9.16 5.21
N TRP A 42 -2.86 9.73 4.84
CA TRP A 42 -2.57 11.15 5.05
C TRP A 42 -3.58 12.05 4.34
N LEU A 43 -3.97 11.72 3.11
CA LEU A 43 -5.00 12.44 2.37
C LEU A 43 -6.37 12.36 3.06
N ALA A 44 -6.72 11.18 3.61
CA ALA A 44 -7.96 11.00 4.35
C ALA A 44 -7.99 11.81 5.65
N VAL A 45 -6.89 11.80 6.43
CA VAL A 45 -6.73 12.63 7.63
C VAL A 45 -6.88 14.10 7.28
N TRP A 46 -6.21 14.55 6.23
CA TRP A 46 -6.25 15.95 5.81
C TRP A 46 -7.66 16.40 5.43
N ALA A 47 -8.41 15.54 4.71
CA ALA A 47 -9.78 15.85 4.34
C ALA A 47 -10.70 15.91 5.57
N ARG A 48 -10.58 14.96 6.50
CA ARG A 48 -11.37 14.93 7.74
C ARG A 48 -11.00 16.04 8.72
N SER A 49 -9.73 16.47 8.76
CA SER A 49 -9.28 17.55 9.65
C SER A 49 -9.76 18.92 9.20
N TYR A 50 -10.03 19.10 7.91
CA TYR A 50 -10.62 20.34 7.40
C TYR A 50 -12.00 20.63 8.00
N CYS A 51 -12.76 19.60 8.35
CA CYS A 51 -14.10 19.73 8.96
C CYS A 51 -14.11 19.53 10.49
N ASP A 52 -12.95 19.49 11.15
CA ASP A 52 -12.72 19.08 12.56
C ASP A 52 -13.15 17.66 12.95
N ALA A 53 -13.74 16.90 12.03
CA ALA A 53 -14.19 15.53 12.30
C ALA A 53 -13.04 14.55 12.60
N ALA A 54 -11.81 14.86 12.17
CA ALA A 54 -10.62 14.07 12.52
C ALA A 54 -10.22 14.20 14.00
N PHE A 55 -10.65 15.24 14.72
CA PHE A 55 -10.23 15.53 16.10
C PHE A 55 -11.22 15.05 17.16
N GLU A 56 -12.38 14.55 16.73
CA GLU A 56 -13.30 13.88 17.64
C GLU A 56 -12.70 12.56 18.14
N PRO A 57 -12.91 12.19 19.42
CA PRO A 57 -12.27 11.02 20.02
C PRO A 57 -12.57 9.72 19.27
N ALA A 58 -13.75 9.61 18.65
CA ALA A 58 -14.10 8.50 17.77
C ALA A 58 -13.32 8.54 16.45
N GLY A 59 -13.20 9.70 15.81
CA GLY A 59 -12.44 9.90 14.57
C GLY A 59 -10.94 9.63 14.74
N VAL A 60 -10.33 10.16 15.81
CA VAL A 60 -8.91 9.91 16.14
C VAL A 60 -8.64 8.42 16.33
N PHE A 61 -9.53 7.70 17.04
CA PHE A 61 -9.35 6.26 17.28
C PHE A 61 -9.45 5.45 15.99
N VAL A 62 -10.46 5.71 15.18
CA VAL A 62 -10.69 5.01 13.90
C VAL A 62 -9.51 5.22 12.96
N LEU A 63 -9.07 6.46 12.74
CA LEU A 63 -7.94 6.73 11.84
C LEU A 63 -6.61 6.15 12.35
N ASN A 64 -6.36 6.16 13.66
CA ASN A 64 -5.14 5.56 14.21
C ASN A 64 -5.17 4.02 14.15
N ALA A 65 -6.34 3.39 14.22
CA ALA A 65 -6.50 1.95 14.02
C ALA A 65 -6.39 1.55 12.54
N GLU A 66 -6.88 2.40 11.63
CA GLU A 66 -6.82 2.18 10.18
C GLU A 66 -5.42 2.36 9.60
N PHE A 67 -4.62 3.28 10.16
CA PHE A 67 -3.25 3.51 9.71
C PHE A 67 -2.39 2.24 9.60
N PRO A 68 -2.21 1.42 10.65
CA PRO A 68 -1.43 0.19 10.55
C PRO A 68 -2.07 -0.80 9.56
N MET A 69 -3.40 -0.83 9.44
CA MET A 69 -4.08 -1.71 8.50
C MET A 69 -3.80 -1.33 7.05
N ILE A 70 -3.93 -0.06 6.67
CA ILE A 70 -3.71 0.38 5.29
C ILE A 70 -2.24 0.34 4.89
N VAL A 71 -1.32 0.62 5.82
CA VAL A 71 0.13 0.49 5.59
C VAL A 71 0.50 -0.98 5.38
N THR A 72 0.03 -1.88 6.24
CA THR A 72 0.28 -3.32 6.12
C THR A 72 -0.39 -3.88 4.87
N GLY A 73 -1.63 -3.50 4.59
CA GLY A 73 -2.38 -3.87 3.39
C GLY A 73 -1.68 -3.42 2.12
N GLY A 74 -1.18 -2.19 2.08
CA GLY A 74 -0.37 -1.67 0.97
C GLY A 74 0.90 -2.48 0.75
N ALA A 75 1.66 -2.79 1.82
CA ALA A 75 2.87 -3.60 1.73
C ALA A 75 2.59 -5.01 1.18
N LEU A 76 1.56 -5.68 1.72
CA LEU A 76 1.12 -6.99 1.26
C LEU A 76 0.67 -6.97 -0.19
N LEU A 77 -0.13 -5.98 -0.58
CA LEU A 77 -0.59 -5.82 -1.96
C LEU A 77 0.59 -5.62 -2.91
N GLY A 78 1.57 -4.79 -2.55
CA GLY A 78 2.79 -4.61 -3.34
C GLY A 78 3.54 -5.93 -3.58
N LEU A 79 3.68 -6.75 -2.53
CA LEU A 79 4.30 -8.08 -2.63
C LEU A 79 3.48 -9.05 -3.49
N MET A 80 2.17 -9.11 -3.29
CA MET A 80 1.28 -10.01 -4.04
C MET A 80 1.25 -9.63 -5.52
N THR A 81 1.14 -8.33 -5.84
CA THR A 81 1.15 -7.85 -7.21
C THR A 81 2.50 -8.08 -7.88
N LEU A 82 3.60 -7.94 -7.17
CA LEU A 82 4.92 -8.31 -7.70
C LEU A 82 5.01 -9.81 -7.99
N ALA A 83 4.53 -10.66 -7.07
CA ALA A 83 4.50 -12.11 -7.27
C ALA A 83 3.63 -12.51 -8.47
N LEU A 84 2.47 -11.87 -8.63
CA LEU A 84 1.59 -12.06 -9.77
C LEU A 84 2.26 -11.58 -11.08
N GLY A 85 2.87 -10.41 -11.08
CA GLY A 85 3.60 -9.88 -12.24
C GLY A 85 4.79 -10.77 -12.65
N ARG A 86 5.44 -11.45 -11.70
CA ARG A 86 6.46 -12.47 -12.00
C ARG A 86 5.87 -13.69 -12.71
N ARG A 87 4.65 -14.11 -12.36
CA ARG A 87 3.93 -15.21 -13.02
C ARG A 87 3.42 -14.83 -14.41
N LEU A 88 2.88 -13.61 -14.56
CA LEU A 88 2.32 -13.13 -15.83
C LEU A 88 3.38 -12.79 -16.88
N ALA A 89 4.53 -12.26 -16.45
CA ALA A 89 5.61 -11.87 -17.34
C ALA A 89 6.92 -12.53 -16.88
N PRO A 90 7.12 -13.85 -17.05
CA PRO A 90 8.31 -14.56 -16.55
C PRO A 90 9.61 -14.03 -17.18
N GLY A 91 10.77 -14.18 -16.54
CA GLY A 91 12.06 -13.69 -17.08
C GLY A 91 12.46 -12.27 -16.64
N ARG A 92 13.58 -11.76 -17.15
CA ARG A 92 14.26 -10.54 -16.65
C ARG A 92 14.53 -9.46 -17.71
N THR A 93 13.80 -9.48 -18.83
CA THR A 93 13.94 -8.42 -19.84
C THR A 93 13.42 -7.08 -19.31
N ALA A 94 14.03 -5.98 -19.74
CA ALA A 94 13.68 -4.62 -19.27
C ALA A 94 12.18 -4.33 -19.39
N GLY A 95 11.55 -4.70 -20.51
CA GLY A 95 10.11 -4.53 -20.70
C GLY A 95 9.26 -5.30 -19.70
N ARG A 96 9.62 -6.55 -19.37
CA ARG A 96 8.87 -7.37 -18.38
C ARG A 96 9.06 -6.83 -16.97
N THR A 97 10.25 -6.33 -16.64
CA THR A 97 10.49 -5.64 -15.37
C THR A 97 9.65 -4.37 -15.27
N GLY A 98 9.58 -3.58 -16.35
CA GLY A 98 8.71 -2.40 -16.43
C GLY A 98 7.25 -2.73 -16.17
N VAL A 99 6.71 -3.76 -16.82
CA VAL A 99 5.32 -4.22 -16.59
C VAL A 99 5.06 -4.55 -15.11
N ARG A 100 5.99 -5.25 -14.44
CA ARG A 100 5.84 -5.58 -13.02
C ARG A 100 5.82 -4.34 -12.13
N ILE A 101 6.69 -3.37 -12.40
CA ILE A 101 6.73 -2.10 -11.67
C ILE A 101 5.41 -1.36 -11.84
N VAL A 102 4.94 -1.23 -13.08
CA VAL A 102 3.66 -0.57 -13.39
C VAL A 102 2.50 -1.25 -12.66
N LEU A 103 2.45 -2.58 -12.67
CA LEU A 103 1.41 -3.32 -11.95
C LEU A 103 1.43 -3.01 -10.45
N VAL A 104 2.60 -3.04 -9.81
CA VAL A 104 2.73 -2.71 -8.39
C VAL A 104 2.27 -1.29 -8.12
N VAL A 105 2.75 -0.31 -8.90
CA VAL A 105 2.39 1.10 -8.75
C VAL A 105 0.88 1.30 -8.89
N VAL A 106 0.28 0.79 -9.97
CA VAL A 106 -1.16 0.95 -10.23
C VAL A 106 -1.99 0.31 -9.12
N ALA A 107 -1.63 -0.89 -8.67
CA ALA A 107 -2.36 -1.58 -7.61
C ALA A 107 -2.28 -0.83 -6.27
N THR A 108 -1.09 -0.40 -5.84
CA THR A 108 -0.92 0.22 -4.53
C THR A 108 -1.41 1.67 -4.49
N VAL A 109 -1.24 2.42 -5.58
CA VAL A 109 -1.84 3.76 -5.72
C VAL A 109 -3.35 3.66 -5.81
N GLY A 110 -3.89 2.68 -6.55
CA GLY A 110 -5.33 2.43 -6.61
C GLY A 110 -5.94 2.10 -5.25
N LEU A 111 -5.24 1.31 -4.42
CA LEU A 111 -5.65 1.05 -3.03
C LEU A 111 -5.66 2.32 -2.18
N GLY A 112 -4.57 3.10 -2.21
CA GLY A 112 -4.49 4.35 -1.45
C GLY A 112 -5.54 5.37 -1.89
N TRP A 113 -5.80 5.44 -3.20
CA TRP A 113 -6.85 6.26 -3.80
C TRP A 113 -8.24 5.81 -3.34
N TRP A 114 -8.52 4.50 -3.38
CA TRP A 114 -9.77 3.94 -2.92
C TRP A 114 -10.02 4.25 -1.44
N PHE A 115 -9.00 4.05 -0.61
CA PHE A 115 -9.05 4.37 0.81
C PHE A 115 -9.38 5.85 1.02
N PHE A 116 -8.66 6.76 0.35
CA PHE A 116 -8.95 8.19 0.40
C PHE A 116 -10.39 8.51 -0.04
N ALA A 117 -10.89 7.88 -1.09
CA ALA A 117 -12.24 8.15 -1.59
C ALA A 117 -13.36 7.68 -0.64
N HIS A 118 -13.13 6.61 0.15
CA HIS A 118 -14.14 6.07 1.07
C HIS A 118 -14.01 6.62 2.49
N GLU A 119 -12.78 6.85 2.92
CA GLU A 119 -12.45 7.30 4.27
C GLU A 119 -12.04 8.77 4.30
N GLY A 120 -12.05 9.50 3.20
CA GLY A 120 -11.68 10.92 3.18
C GLY A 120 -12.83 11.85 3.56
N THR A 121 -14.08 11.43 3.32
CA THR A 121 -15.26 12.20 3.72
C THR A 121 -16.10 11.44 4.74
N LEU A 122 -16.97 12.18 5.41
CA LEU A 122 -17.94 11.66 6.37
C LEU A 122 -19.31 12.22 5.99
N ASP A 123 -19.77 11.90 4.78
CA ASP A 123 -21.08 12.37 4.31
C ASP A 123 -22.16 12.02 5.35
N GLY A 124 -22.93 13.04 5.74
CA GLY A 124 -23.97 12.93 6.77
C GLY A 124 -23.49 12.90 8.23
N TYR A 125 -22.20 13.04 8.51
CA TYR A 125 -21.71 13.25 9.88
C TYR A 125 -21.98 14.70 10.31
N PRO A 126 -22.42 14.97 11.55
CA PRO A 126 -22.57 16.33 12.05
C PRO A 126 -21.18 16.92 12.33
N GLY A 127 -20.73 17.88 11.52
CA GLY A 127 -19.49 18.62 11.77
C GLY A 127 -19.77 19.90 12.56
N ASP A 128 -19.02 20.12 13.63
CA ASP A 128 -19.22 21.26 14.53
C ASP A 128 -18.30 22.48 14.23
N SER A 129 -17.50 22.43 13.16
CA SER A 129 -16.50 23.46 12.84
C SER A 129 -17.04 24.73 12.16
N GLY A 130 -18.21 24.65 11.51
CA GLY A 130 -18.76 25.72 10.68
C GLY A 130 -17.96 26.03 9.41
N LEU A 131 -16.86 25.31 9.14
CA LEU A 131 -16.02 25.43 7.94
C LEU A 131 -16.50 24.53 6.80
N CYS A 132 -17.24 23.48 7.12
CA CYS A 132 -17.83 22.56 6.15
C CYS A 132 -19.36 22.70 6.09
N PRO A 133 -19.98 22.47 4.92
CA PRO A 133 -21.43 22.32 4.81
C PRO A 133 -21.91 21.12 5.64
N ALA A 134 -23.22 20.99 5.87
CA ALA A 134 -23.81 19.91 6.67
C ALA A 134 -23.51 18.49 6.15
N SER A 135 -23.04 18.35 4.90
CA SER A 135 -22.55 17.10 4.33
C SER A 135 -21.12 16.75 4.77
N ASN A 136 -20.40 17.60 5.49
CA ASN A 136 -19.00 17.37 5.91
C ASN A 136 -18.03 17.03 4.77
N VAL A 137 -18.36 17.49 3.56
CA VAL A 137 -17.50 17.40 2.39
C VAL A 137 -16.71 18.71 2.26
N PRO A 138 -15.37 18.67 2.23
CA PRO A 138 -14.58 19.88 2.03
C PRO A 138 -14.96 20.58 0.71
N PRO A 139 -14.99 21.92 0.64
CA PRO A 139 -15.38 22.63 -0.59
C PRO A 139 -14.40 22.44 -1.75
N GLN A 140 -13.16 22.03 -1.46
CA GLN A 140 -12.16 21.62 -2.43
C GLN A 140 -12.22 20.14 -2.82
N TRP A 141 -13.21 19.40 -2.30
CA TRP A 141 -13.42 18.00 -2.67
C TRP A 141 -13.81 17.91 -4.14
N PRO A 142 -13.17 17.05 -4.95
CA PRO A 142 -13.49 16.95 -6.36
C PRO A 142 -14.84 16.24 -6.58
N ASP A 143 -15.71 16.83 -7.40
CA ASP A 143 -17.07 16.32 -7.70
C ASP A 143 -17.14 14.90 -8.31
N TRP A 144 -16.01 14.38 -8.79
CA TRP A 144 -15.91 13.07 -9.43
C TRP A 144 -15.45 11.96 -8.47
N ILE A 145 -15.08 12.31 -7.23
CA ILE A 145 -14.76 11.35 -6.17
C ILE A 145 -16.01 11.18 -5.31
N PRO A 146 -16.40 9.94 -4.96
CA PRO A 146 -17.50 9.75 -4.04
C PRO A 146 -17.24 10.51 -2.74
N ALA A 147 -18.31 11.11 -2.22
CA ALA A 147 -18.34 11.68 -0.88
C ALA A 147 -19.14 10.74 0.02
#